data_AF-A0A1F2SHC2-F1
#
_entry.id   AF-A0A1F2SHC2-F1
#
_cell.length_a   1.000
_cell.length_b   1.000
_cell.length_c   1.000
_cell.angle_alpha   90.00
_cell.angle_beta   90.00
_cell.angle_gamma   90.00
#
_symmetry.space_group_name_H-M   'P 1'
#
loop_
_entity.id
_entity.type
_entity.pdbx_description
1 polymer ?
#
loop_
_entity_poly.entity_id
_entity_poly.type
_entity_poly.pdbx_seq_one_letter_code
_entity_poly.pdbx_strand_id
1 'polypeptide(L)'
;MNVAAVAVDRTRAAPTLERVAGLLLLGFVAALQVSIALADILLTAMLASWVLLRIRERTRPSAPAFFTSLVAYGALTLVSSALSIDPAASFLDSKQLVLLAIVPAVYDIARGSRASTAVDVIISVGATSAVFGIVQYGVLHYDNLGQRPQGTLTHYMTYSGLLMLVIGAAAARLVFGARDRVWPALVMPALIVALALTFTRNAWIGACVAVGLLLVLKDFRLTGLLPVVLALLFVLAPEGLISRLTSTFNAQDPANQDRFAMIEVGALMVRDHPLTGVGPNMVPVAYEQYRPDYAVNETNPHLHNVPLQIAAERGLPALGVWIWFVGAVVLALVRLFRRSASGPVGQRVLPATALASVASMLAAGLFEYNFGDSEFLMLFLVLITLPFAAARPDHASSDCG
;
A
#
# COMPACT_ATOMS: atom_id res chain seq x y z
N MET A 1 -44.14 46.85 0.13
CA MET A 1 -43.94 45.41 0.45
C MET A 1 -42.47 45.09 0.26
N ASN A 2 -41.72 45.04 1.36
CA ASN A 2 -40.32 44.61 1.38
C ASN A 2 -40.30 43.08 1.40
N VAL A 3 -39.78 42.45 0.34
CA VAL A 3 -39.37 41.05 0.40
C VAL A 3 -37.87 41.06 0.65
N ALA A 4 -37.51 40.98 1.93
CA ALA A 4 -36.16 40.67 2.35
C ALA A 4 -35.84 39.25 1.89
N ALA A 5 -35.01 39.14 0.84
CA ALA A 5 -34.40 37.87 0.48
C ALA A 5 -33.48 37.45 1.63
N VAL A 6 -33.90 36.42 2.36
CA VAL A 6 -33.06 35.71 3.31
C VAL A 6 -31.92 35.08 2.51
N ALA A 7 -30.78 35.77 2.48
CA ALA A 7 -29.51 35.19 2.07
C ALA A 7 -29.17 34.08 3.07
N VAL A 8 -29.51 32.85 2.70
CA VAL A 8 -29.02 31.66 3.41
C VAL A 8 -27.50 31.70 3.33
N ASP A 9 -26.87 31.85 4.49
CA ASP A 9 -25.43 31.83 4.74
C ASP A 9 -24.78 30.57 4.13
N ARG A 10 -24.34 30.67 2.87
CA ARG A 10 -23.72 29.57 2.11
C ARG A 10 -22.20 29.47 2.32
N THR A 11 -21.58 30.34 3.12
CA THR A 11 -20.13 30.58 3.00
C THR A 11 -19.28 30.17 4.21
N ARG A 12 -19.86 29.87 5.39
CA ARG A 12 -19.05 29.52 6.58
C ARG A 12 -18.90 28.03 6.91
N ALA A 13 -19.82 27.17 6.46
CA ALA A 13 -19.81 25.74 6.83
C ALA A 13 -18.88 24.86 5.97
N ALA A 14 -18.73 25.17 4.68
CA ALA A 14 -17.86 24.45 3.75
C ALA A 14 -16.36 24.45 4.17
N PRO A 15 -15.74 25.59 4.56
CA PRO A 15 -14.33 25.60 4.94
C PRO A 15 -14.04 24.82 6.22
N THR A 16 -15.02 24.69 7.12
CA THR A 16 -14.86 23.90 8.36
C THR A 16 -14.88 22.41 8.06
N LEU A 17 -15.81 21.94 7.21
CA LEU A 17 -15.91 20.53 6.87
C LEU A 17 -14.74 20.04 6.00
N GLU A 18 -14.21 20.87 5.10
CA GLU A 18 -12.97 20.56 4.38
C GLU A 18 -11.76 20.40 5.31
N ARG A 19 -11.64 21.27 6.32
CA ARG A 19 -10.59 21.14 7.34
C ARG A 19 -10.75 19.86 8.14
N VAL A 20 -11.98 19.52 8.54
CA VAL A 20 -12.27 18.26 9.23
C VAL A 20 -11.89 17.06 8.37
N ALA A 21 -12.28 17.04 7.09
CA ALA A 21 -11.91 15.96 6.17
C ALA A 21 -10.38 15.84 6.00
N GLY A 22 -9.68 16.98 5.92
CA GLY A 22 -8.21 17.01 5.90
C GLY A 22 -7.57 16.46 7.18
N LEU A 23 -8.08 16.83 8.36
CA LEU A 23 -7.60 16.30 9.64
C LEU A 23 -7.91 14.82 9.80
N LEU A 24 -9.07 14.36 9.34
CA LEU A 24 -9.43 12.95 9.33
C LEU A 24 -8.52 12.14 8.41
N LEU A 25 -8.14 12.67 7.24
CA LEU A 25 -7.13 12.05 6.38
C LEU A 25 -5.79 11.90 7.10
N LEU A 26 -5.29 12.96 7.75
CA LEU A 26 -4.02 12.92 8.48
C LEU A 26 -4.09 11.95 9.67
N GLY A 27 -5.21 11.95 10.40
CA GLY A 27 -5.46 11.00 11.49
C GLY A 27 -5.54 9.56 11.00
N PHE A 28 -6.22 9.32 9.87
CA PHE A 28 -6.34 8.00 9.24
C PHE A 28 -4.96 7.44 8.88
N VAL A 29 -4.14 8.18 8.13
CA VAL A 29 -2.81 7.68 7.71
C VAL A 29 -1.84 7.51 8.88
N ALA A 30 -2.04 8.26 9.98
CA ALA A 30 -1.31 8.06 11.22
C ALA A 30 -1.77 6.77 11.94
N ALA A 31 -3.08 6.62 12.15
CA ALA A 31 -3.68 5.47 12.83
C ALA A 31 -3.36 4.17 12.12
N LEU A 32 -3.29 4.19 10.79
CA LEU A 32 -2.98 3.01 9.98
C LEU A 32 -1.64 2.33 10.33
N GLN A 33 -0.68 3.09 10.88
CA GLN A 33 0.61 2.54 11.29
C GLN A 33 0.61 1.93 12.69
N VAL A 34 -0.45 2.17 13.47
CA VAL A 34 -0.47 1.86 14.90
C VAL A 34 -1.70 1.09 15.38
N SER A 35 -2.86 1.23 14.73
CA SER A 35 -4.11 0.60 15.17
C SER A 35 -5.08 0.46 13.99
N ILE A 36 -5.36 -0.79 13.62
CA ILE A 36 -6.32 -1.17 12.56
C ILE A 36 -7.70 -0.60 12.87
N ALA A 37 -8.21 -0.84 14.08
CA ALA A 37 -9.54 -0.38 14.48
C ALA A 37 -9.69 1.15 14.41
N LEU A 38 -8.68 1.90 14.88
CA LEU A 38 -8.70 3.36 14.80
C LEU A 38 -8.61 3.83 13.34
N ALA A 39 -7.81 3.17 12.51
CA ALA A 39 -7.71 3.47 11.10
C ALA A 39 -9.06 3.30 10.38
N ASP A 40 -9.77 2.21 10.62
CA ASP A 40 -11.10 1.96 10.03
C ASP A 40 -12.15 2.98 10.47
N ILE A 41 -12.14 3.37 11.76
CA ILE A 41 -13.04 4.40 12.30
C ILE A 41 -12.76 5.74 11.61
N LEU A 42 -11.49 6.14 11.53
CA LEU A 42 -11.10 7.41 10.91
C LEU A 42 -11.31 7.41 9.40
N LEU A 43 -11.09 6.28 8.73
CA LEU A 43 -11.42 6.08 7.32
C LEU A 43 -12.91 6.27 7.08
N THR A 44 -13.75 5.60 7.88
CA THR A 44 -15.21 5.71 7.78
C THR A 44 -15.65 7.16 7.96
N ALA A 45 -15.15 7.83 9.00
CA ALA A 45 -15.44 9.24 9.27
C ALA A 45 -14.95 10.15 8.13
N MET A 46 -13.77 9.89 7.57
CA MET A 46 -13.20 10.63 6.43
C MET A 46 -14.08 10.48 5.20
N LEU A 47 -14.46 9.26 4.84
CA LEU A 47 -15.31 8.98 3.68
C LEU A 47 -16.71 9.59 3.86
N ALA A 48 -17.31 9.49 5.05
CA ALA A 48 -18.59 10.12 5.35
C ALA A 48 -18.52 11.66 5.23
N SER A 49 -17.45 12.27 5.76
CA SER A 49 -17.22 13.71 5.65
C SER A 49 -17.01 14.15 4.20
N TRP A 50 -16.26 13.36 3.42
CA TRP A 50 -16.04 13.60 1.99
C TRP A 50 -17.34 13.50 1.18
N VAL A 51 -18.15 12.46 1.40
CA VAL A 51 -19.47 12.32 0.77
C VAL A 51 -20.38 13.49 1.12
N LEU A 52 -20.40 13.91 2.40
CA LEU A 52 -21.19 15.06 2.84
C LEU A 52 -20.74 16.36 2.16
N LEU A 53 -19.42 16.56 1.96
CA LEU A 53 -18.88 17.68 1.19
C LEU A 53 -19.40 17.65 -0.26
N ARG A 54 -19.29 16.51 -0.94
CA ARG A 54 -19.75 16.37 -2.34
C ARG A 54 -21.26 16.64 -2.48
N ILE A 55 -22.06 16.15 -1.53
CA ILE A 55 -23.52 16.40 -1.49
C ILE A 55 -23.81 17.90 -1.30
N ARG A 56 -23.14 18.56 -0.35
CA ARG A 56 -23.35 19.99 -0.05
C ARG A 56 -22.93 20.89 -1.22
N GLU A 57 -21.81 20.57 -1.86
CA GLU A 57 -21.29 21.30 -3.02
C GLU A 57 -22.06 20.96 -4.31
N ARG A 58 -22.88 19.90 -4.32
CA ARG A 58 -23.55 19.35 -5.50
C ARG A 58 -22.57 19.01 -6.63
N THR A 59 -21.38 18.55 -6.25
CA THR A 59 -20.31 18.17 -7.18
C THR A 59 -20.17 16.65 -7.22
N ARG A 60 -19.74 16.13 -8.37
CA ARG A 60 -19.40 14.71 -8.50
C ARG A 60 -17.99 14.45 -7.96
N PRO A 61 -17.73 13.28 -7.36
CA PRO A 61 -16.39 12.80 -7.08
C PRO A 61 -15.48 12.96 -8.30
N SER A 62 -14.27 13.46 -8.07
CA SER A 62 -13.23 13.43 -9.11
C SER A 62 -12.17 12.41 -8.74
N ALA A 63 -11.52 11.82 -9.75
CA ALA A 63 -10.49 10.81 -9.55
C ALA A 63 -9.39 10.94 -10.62
N PRO A 64 -8.17 10.48 -10.34
CA PRO A 64 -7.14 10.34 -11.36
C PRO A 64 -7.58 9.38 -12.47
N ALA A 65 -7.04 9.55 -13.68
CA ALA A 65 -7.41 8.72 -14.83
C ALA A 65 -7.17 7.21 -14.62
N PHE A 66 -6.18 6.81 -13.80
CA PHE A 66 -5.93 5.39 -13.51
C PHE A 66 -7.09 4.75 -12.71
N PHE A 67 -7.92 5.54 -12.03
CA PHE A 67 -9.01 5.00 -11.20
C PHE A 67 -10.05 4.21 -12.01
N THR A 68 -10.20 4.49 -13.31
CA THR A 68 -11.10 3.73 -14.19
C THR A 68 -10.75 2.25 -14.26
N SER A 69 -9.45 1.92 -14.24
CA SER A 69 -8.98 0.54 -14.22
C SER A 69 -9.28 -0.17 -12.89
N LEU A 70 -9.26 0.54 -11.75
CA LEU A 70 -9.67 0.00 -10.46
C LEU A 70 -11.18 -0.25 -10.40
N VAL A 71 -12.00 0.63 -11.00
CA VAL A 71 -13.44 0.42 -11.14
C VAL A 71 -13.73 -0.81 -12.00
N ALA A 72 -13.02 -0.96 -13.12
CA ALA A 72 -13.14 -2.15 -13.97
C ALA A 72 -12.71 -3.43 -13.22
N TYR A 73 -11.64 -3.37 -12.42
CA TYR A 73 -11.20 -4.49 -11.57
C TYR A 73 -12.26 -4.86 -10.52
N GLY A 74 -12.86 -3.86 -9.87
CA GLY A 74 -13.95 -4.06 -8.93
C GLY A 74 -15.19 -4.68 -9.58
N ALA A 75 -15.56 -4.22 -10.78
CA ALA A 75 -16.67 -4.81 -11.54
C ALA A 75 -16.42 -6.28 -11.88
N LEU A 76 -15.21 -6.63 -12.35
CA LEU A 76 -14.85 -8.02 -12.62
C LEU A 76 -14.78 -8.86 -11.34
N THR A 77 -14.39 -8.28 -10.21
CA THR A 77 -14.43 -8.95 -8.90
C THR A 77 -15.86 -9.31 -8.49
N LEU A 78 -16.83 -8.42 -8.74
CA LEU A 78 -18.25 -8.71 -8.47
C LEU A 78 -18.82 -9.76 -9.43
N VAL A 79 -18.40 -9.75 -10.70
CA VAL A 79 -18.77 -10.80 -11.66
C VAL A 79 -18.21 -12.16 -11.22
N SER A 80 -16.94 -12.20 -10.83
CA SER A 80 -16.30 -13.40 -10.27
C SER A 80 -17.00 -13.87 -8.99
N SER A 81 -17.40 -12.95 -8.10
CA SER A 81 -18.16 -13.28 -6.88
C SER A 81 -19.49 -13.94 -7.20
N ALA A 82 -20.23 -13.43 -8.19
CA ALA A 82 -21.51 -13.99 -8.60
C ALA A 82 -21.38 -15.41 -9.19
N LEU A 83 -20.24 -15.73 -9.79
CA LEU A 83 -19.96 -16.99 -10.48
C LEU A 83 -19.00 -17.92 -9.69
N SER A 84 -18.76 -17.60 -8.42
CA SER A 84 -17.85 -18.33 -7.52
C SER A 84 -18.45 -19.64 -7.00
N ILE A 85 -17.60 -20.46 -6.39
CA ILE A 85 -18.00 -21.71 -5.70
C ILE A 85 -19.01 -21.42 -4.57
N ASP A 86 -18.78 -20.35 -3.80
CA ASP A 86 -19.72 -19.83 -2.80
C ASP A 86 -19.94 -18.32 -3.02
N PRO A 87 -21.01 -17.93 -3.73
CA PRO A 87 -21.32 -16.54 -4.01
C PRO A 87 -21.57 -15.70 -2.76
N ALA A 88 -22.18 -16.27 -1.71
CA ALA A 88 -22.49 -15.52 -0.50
C ALA A 88 -21.21 -15.13 0.24
N ALA A 89 -20.29 -16.08 0.41
CA ALA A 89 -18.99 -15.81 1.00
C ALA A 89 -18.16 -14.83 0.15
N SER A 90 -18.15 -15.00 -1.17
CA SER A 90 -17.40 -14.13 -2.09
C SER A 90 -17.91 -12.68 -2.13
N PHE A 91 -19.23 -12.47 -2.05
CA PHE A 91 -19.80 -11.12 -1.94
C PHE A 91 -19.48 -10.47 -0.60
N LEU A 92 -19.49 -11.23 0.50
CA LEU A 92 -19.12 -10.73 1.82
C LEU A 92 -17.65 -10.30 1.85
N ASP A 93 -16.77 -11.07 1.22
CA ASP A 93 -15.35 -10.73 1.07
C ASP A 93 -15.15 -9.48 0.20
N SER A 94 -15.95 -9.33 -0.85
CA SER A 94 -15.93 -8.18 -1.76
C SER A 94 -16.27 -6.82 -1.10
N LYS A 95 -16.62 -6.78 0.19
CA LYS A 95 -16.71 -5.53 0.97
C LYS A 95 -15.40 -4.72 0.92
N GLN A 96 -14.26 -5.36 0.70
CA GLN A 96 -12.97 -4.70 0.54
C GLN A 96 -12.94 -3.74 -0.67
N LEU A 97 -13.82 -3.91 -1.67
CA LEU A 97 -13.94 -2.98 -2.80
C LEU A 97 -14.31 -1.56 -2.37
N VAL A 98 -14.90 -1.38 -1.18
CA VAL A 98 -15.16 -0.06 -0.58
C VAL A 98 -13.86 0.71 -0.36
N LEU A 99 -12.73 0.04 -0.12
CA LEU A 99 -11.42 0.66 0.05
C LEU A 99 -10.97 1.40 -1.23
N LEU A 100 -11.47 1.03 -2.41
CA LEU A 100 -11.18 1.76 -3.65
C LEU A 100 -11.67 3.21 -3.60
N ALA A 101 -12.68 3.52 -2.77
CA ALA A 101 -13.15 4.90 -2.55
C ALA A 101 -12.09 5.81 -1.91
N ILE A 102 -11.01 5.26 -1.34
CA ILE A 102 -9.85 6.03 -0.85
C ILE A 102 -9.25 6.87 -1.98
N VAL A 103 -9.18 6.35 -3.21
CA VAL A 103 -8.57 7.07 -4.34
C VAL A 103 -9.29 8.40 -4.63
N PRO A 104 -10.60 8.43 -4.95
CA PRO A 104 -11.29 9.70 -5.19
C PRO A 104 -11.34 10.59 -3.94
N ALA A 105 -11.47 10.01 -2.73
CA ALA A 105 -11.49 10.79 -1.49
C ALA A 105 -10.16 11.52 -1.24
N VAL A 106 -9.03 10.81 -1.30
CA VAL A 106 -7.68 11.38 -1.15
C VAL A 106 -7.41 12.38 -2.28
N TYR A 107 -7.82 12.07 -3.51
CA TYR A 107 -7.62 12.96 -4.65
C TYR A 107 -8.35 14.31 -4.51
N ASP A 108 -9.50 14.32 -3.84
CA ASP A 108 -10.26 15.54 -3.55
C ASP A 108 -9.77 16.27 -2.31
N ILE A 109 -9.39 15.55 -1.24
CA ILE A 109 -9.04 16.13 0.08
C ILE A 109 -7.57 16.60 0.15
N ALA A 110 -6.63 15.80 -0.36
CA ALA A 110 -5.20 15.93 -0.13
C ALA A 110 -4.50 16.93 -1.08
N ARG A 111 -5.15 18.05 -1.40
CA ARG A 111 -4.60 19.03 -2.36
C ARG A 111 -3.44 19.85 -1.80
N GLY A 112 -2.64 20.41 -2.71
CA GLY A 112 -1.55 21.32 -2.38
C GLY A 112 -0.57 20.76 -1.35
N SER A 113 -0.31 21.53 -0.30
CA SER A 113 0.64 21.18 0.76
C SER A 113 0.20 19.99 1.61
N ARG A 114 -1.12 19.70 1.70
CA ARG A 114 -1.65 18.59 2.50
C ARG A 114 -1.13 17.24 2.05
N ALA A 115 -0.90 17.04 0.74
CA ALA A 115 -0.28 15.82 0.26
C ALA A 115 1.13 15.59 0.82
N SER A 116 1.91 16.68 0.92
CA SER A 116 3.25 16.61 1.51
C SER A 116 3.17 16.34 3.01
N THR A 117 2.26 17.02 3.71
CA THR A 117 1.98 16.77 5.13
C THR A 117 1.57 15.33 5.41
N ALA A 118 0.73 14.72 4.57
CA ALA A 118 0.34 13.32 4.72
C ALA A 118 1.55 12.38 4.65
N VAL A 119 2.48 12.61 3.72
CA VAL A 119 3.75 11.85 3.66
C VAL A 119 4.60 12.06 4.92
N ASP A 120 4.67 13.30 5.44
CA ASP A 120 5.45 13.59 6.64
C ASP A 120 4.85 12.92 7.88
N VAL A 121 3.52 12.85 7.98
CA VAL A 121 2.81 12.09 9.02
C VAL A 121 3.07 10.60 8.88
N ILE A 122 2.98 10.04 7.68
CA ILE A 122 3.26 8.62 7.39
C ILE A 122 4.68 8.26 7.83
N ILE A 123 5.68 9.08 7.49
CA ILE A 123 7.08 8.86 7.88
C ILE A 123 7.24 8.95 9.40
N SER A 124 6.68 9.97 10.03
CA SER A 124 6.88 10.24 11.46
C SER A 124 6.20 9.19 12.34
N VAL A 125 4.95 8.83 12.03
CA VAL A 125 4.20 7.83 12.81
C VAL A 125 4.69 6.42 12.51
N GLY A 126 5.09 6.15 11.25
CA GLY A 126 5.78 4.92 10.89
C GLY A 126 7.11 4.75 11.62
N ALA A 127 7.87 5.83 11.85
CA ALA A 127 9.09 5.78 12.65
C ALA A 127 8.81 5.44 14.13
N THR A 128 7.77 6.02 14.73
CA THR A 128 7.33 5.64 16.08
C THR A 128 6.94 4.17 16.16
N SER A 129 6.19 3.68 15.16
CA SER A 129 5.82 2.26 15.05
C SER A 129 7.05 1.35 14.86
N ALA A 130 8.07 1.81 14.13
CA ALA A 130 9.35 1.12 13.98
C ALA A 130 10.12 0.99 15.30
N VAL A 131 10.21 2.07 16.07
CA VAL A 131 10.81 2.04 17.42
C VAL A 131 10.10 1.04 18.32
N PHE A 132 8.76 0.99 18.28
CA PHE A 132 8.01 0.01 19.04
C PHE A 132 8.33 -1.44 18.63
N GLY A 133 8.47 -1.72 17.34
CA GLY A 133 8.90 -3.04 16.85
C GLY A 133 10.32 -3.43 17.29
N ILE A 134 11.24 -2.46 17.36
CA ILE A 134 12.60 -2.68 17.91
C ILE A 134 12.53 -3.01 19.40
N VAL A 135 11.69 -2.31 20.16
CA VAL A 135 11.45 -2.61 21.58
C VAL A 135 10.83 -3.99 21.76
N GLN A 136 9.89 -4.39 20.90
CA GLN A 136 9.34 -5.75 20.91
C GLN A 136 10.43 -6.81 20.75
N TYR A 137 11.34 -6.63 19.80
CA TYR A 137 12.45 -7.54 19.59
C TYR A 137 13.41 -7.58 20.79
N GLY A 138 13.90 -6.41 21.22
CA GLY A 138 14.98 -6.32 22.22
C GLY A 138 14.55 -6.49 23.68
N VAL A 139 13.28 -6.23 24.01
CA VAL A 139 12.79 -6.22 25.39
C VAL A 139 11.66 -7.22 25.62
N LEU A 140 10.78 -7.42 24.65
CA LEU A 140 9.58 -8.27 24.81
C LEU A 140 9.77 -9.69 24.24
N HIS A 141 10.99 -10.07 23.86
CA HIS A 141 11.35 -11.39 23.33
C HIS A 141 10.60 -11.79 22.04
N TYR A 142 10.29 -10.81 21.19
CA TYR A 142 9.79 -11.07 19.83
C TYR A 142 10.99 -11.31 18.88
N ASP A 143 11.81 -12.31 19.16
CA ASP A 143 13.13 -12.50 18.55
C ASP A 143 13.28 -13.77 17.69
N ASN A 144 12.19 -14.51 17.50
CA ASN A 144 12.18 -15.80 16.82
C ASN A 144 11.01 -15.92 15.81
N LEU A 145 11.02 -16.97 14.98
CA LEU A 145 10.03 -17.15 13.92
C LEU A 145 8.60 -17.41 14.44
N GLY A 146 8.44 -17.93 15.65
CA GLY A 146 7.14 -18.14 16.28
C GLY A 146 6.55 -16.85 16.86
N GLN A 147 7.41 -15.90 17.25
CA GLN A 147 7.01 -14.63 17.85
C GLN A 147 7.82 -13.49 17.25
N ARG A 148 7.32 -12.93 16.14
CA ARG A 148 8.01 -11.95 15.31
C ARG A 148 7.52 -10.53 15.60
N PRO A 149 8.39 -9.49 15.55
CA PRO A 149 7.96 -8.12 15.76
C PRO A 149 6.85 -7.74 14.80
N GLN A 150 5.78 -7.17 15.35
CA GLN A 150 4.56 -6.82 14.61
C GLN A 150 4.12 -5.37 14.87
N GLY A 151 4.95 -4.59 15.56
CA GLY A 151 4.59 -3.26 16.01
C GLY A 151 3.38 -3.33 16.94
N THR A 152 2.55 -2.28 16.92
CA THR A 152 1.24 -2.30 17.58
C THR A 152 0.13 -2.90 16.69
N LEU A 153 0.51 -3.46 15.54
CA LEU A 153 -0.40 -4.17 14.64
C LEU A 153 -0.47 -5.63 15.04
N THR A 154 -1.49 -6.33 14.55
CA THR A 154 -1.82 -7.70 14.96
C THR A 154 -1.03 -8.77 14.21
N HIS A 155 -0.35 -8.41 13.10
CA HIS A 155 0.37 -9.38 12.27
C HIS A 155 1.65 -8.79 11.67
N TYR A 156 2.74 -9.57 11.72
CA TYR A 156 4.07 -9.15 11.26
C TYR A 156 4.15 -8.89 9.75
N MET A 157 3.31 -9.54 8.94
CA MET A 157 3.28 -9.34 7.49
C MET A 157 2.73 -7.97 7.15
N THR A 158 1.56 -7.62 7.71
CA THR A 158 0.93 -6.31 7.64
C THR A 158 1.91 -5.22 8.09
N TYR A 159 2.51 -5.40 9.27
CA TYR A 159 3.51 -4.46 9.81
C TYR A 159 4.72 -4.26 8.88
N SER A 160 5.32 -5.34 8.40
CA SER A 160 6.46 -5.26 7.48
C SER A 160 6.10 -4.65 6.13
N GLY A 161 4.89 -4.89 5.63
CA GLY A 161 4.35 -4.29 4.40
C GLY A 161 4.21 -2.77 4.53
N LEU A 162 3.69 -2.28 5.67
CA LEU A 162 3.61 -0.84 5.93
C LEU A 162 4.99 -0.21 6.10
N LEU A 163 5.89 -0.82 6.87
CA LEU A 163 7.28 -0.35 7.01
C LEU A 163 7.99 -0.22 5.67
N MET A 164 7.79 -1.19 4.77
CA MET A 164 8.34 -1.17 3.42
C MET A 164 7.88 0.07 2.62
N LEU A 165 6.58 0.40 2.67
CA LEU A 165 6.04 1.61 2.03
C LEU A 165 6.58 2.90 2.68
N VAL A 166 6.69 2.93 4.01
CA VAL A 166 7.24 4.06 4.77
C VAL A 166 8.72 4.29 4.43
N ILE A 167 9.52 3.23 4.29
CA ILE A 167 10.93 3.30 3.85
C ILE A 167 11.01 3.89 2.45
N GLY A 168 10.15 3.46 1.52
CA GLY A 168 10.08 4.05 0.18
C GLY A 168 9.79 5.55 0.20
N ALA A 169 8.86 5.99 1.05
CA ALA A 169 8.54 7.40 1.24
C ALA A 169 9.69 8.21 1.86
N ALA A 170 10.32 7.69 2.90
CA ALA A 170 11.48 8.31 3.55
C ALA A 170 12.68 8.41 2.59
N ALA A 171 12.95 7.35 1.82
CA ALA A 171 14.01 7.34 0.82
C ALA A 171 13.73 8.37 -0.30
N ALA A 172 12.49 8.47 -0.77
CA ALA A 172 12.11 9.46 -1.78
C ALA A 172 12.34 10.90 -1.27
N ARG A 173 12.00 11.19 0.00
CA ARG A 173 12.30 12.48 0.66
C ARG A 173 13.79 12.76 0.74
N LEU A 174 14.61 11.76 1.13
CA LEU A 174 16.06 11.90 1.22
C LEU A 174 16.72 12.18 -0.13
N VAL A 175 16.30 11.45 -1.16
CA VAL A 175 16.92 11.48 -2.49
C VAL A 175 16.48 12.70 -3.31
N PHE A 176 15.20 13.09 -3.21
CA PHE A 176 14.60 14.10 -4.08
C PHE A 176 14.11 15.38 -3.37
N GLY A 177 14.05 15.42 -2.03
CA GLY A 177 13.59 16.60 -1.27
C GLY A 177 14.56 17.77 -1.36
N ALA A 178 14.11 19.02 -1.27
CA ALA A 178 15.01 20.20 -1.22
C ALA A 178 15.38 20.60 0.21
N ARG A 179 14.42 20.45 1.13
CA ARG A 179 14.47 20.80 2.55
C ARG A 179 13.98 19.60 3.37
N ASP A 180 14.17 19.64 4.68
CA ASP A 180 13.61 18.68 5.63
C ASP A 180 14.06 17.22 5.43
N ARG A 181 15.28 17.03 4.91
CA ARG A 181 15.91 15.71 4.77
C ARG A 181 16.42 15.16 6.11
N VAL A 182 16.65 16.03 7.09
CA VAL A 182 17.22 15.67 8.39
C VAL A 182 16.31 14.68 9.11
N TRP A 183 15.00 14.95 9.16
CA TRP A 183 14.07 14.06 9.86
C TRP A 183 13.99 12.66 9.23
N PRO A 184 13.75 12.50 7.91
CA PRO A 184 13.87 11.21 7.23
C PRO A 184 15.23 10.52 7.45
N ALA A 185 16.33 11.27 7.50
CA ALA A 185 17.66 10.70 7.72
C ALA A 185 17.82 10.13 9.13
N LEU A 186 17.26 10.81 10.13
CA LEU A 186 17.26 10.37 11.52
C LEU A 186 16.41 9.12 11.73
N VAL A 187 15.25 9.02 11.07
CA VAL A 187 14.33 7.89 11.28
C VAL A 187 14.61 6.68 10.40
N MET A 188 15.29 6.86 9.25
CA MET A 188 15.59 5.77 8.30
C MET A 188 16.30 4.57 8.95
N PRO A 189 17.32 4.73 9.83
CA PRO A 189 17.93 3.60 10.52
C PRO A 189 16.92 2.78 11.33
N ALA A 190 16.03 3.43 12.09
CA ALA A 190 15.02 2.73 12.88
C ALA A 190 14.03 1.96 11.99
N LEU A 191 13.62 2.55 10.86
CA LEU A 191 12.76 1.88 9.88
C LEU A 191 13.43 0.63 9.28
N ILE A 192 14.68 0.73 8.85
CA ILE A 192 15.45 -0.39 8.28
C ILE A 192 15.65 -1.50 9.31
N VAL A 193 16.05 -1.15 10.53
CA VAL A 193 16.26 -2.12 11.61
C VAL A 193 14.94 -2.81 11.97
N ALA A 194 13.86 -2.06 12.19
CA ALA A 194 12.56 -2.65 12.49
C ALA A 194 12.10 -3.62 11.38
N LEU A 195 12.24 -3.22 10.10
CA LEU A 195 11.91 -4.08 8.97
C LEU A 195 12.77 -5.35 8.96
N ALA A 196 14.09 -5.24 9.17
CA ALA A 196 15.00 -6.38 9.25
C ALA A 196 14.61 -7.35 10.39
N LEU A 197 14.23 -6.83 11.55
CA LEU A 197 13.84 -7.64 12.70
C LEU A 197 12.48 -8.34 12.53
N THR A 198 11.66 -7.92 11.56
CA THR A 198 10.39 -8.64 11.27
C THR A 198 10.59 -10.04 10.72
N PHE A 199 11.77 -10.42 10.21
CA PHE A 199 12.02 -11.70 9.50
C PHE A 199 11.18 -11.91 8.21
N THR A 200 10.56 -10.84 7.67
CA THR A 200 9.69 -10.91 6.48
C THR A 200 10.49 -10.70 5.19
N ARG A 201 10.87 -11.81 4.56
CA ARG A 201 11.70 -11.83 3.34
C ARG A 201 11.12 -11.01 2.17
N ASN A 202 9.81 -11.11 1.91
CA ASN A 202 9.19 -10.39 0.80
C ASN A 202 9.29 -8.87 0.99
N ALA A 203 9.14 -8.38 2.23
CA ALA A 203 9.15 -6.97 2.54
C ALA A 203 10.58 -6.39 2.45
N TRP A 204 11.61 -7.18 2.77
CA TRP A 204 13.02 -6.82 2.51
C TRP A 204 13.29 -6.65 1.02
N ILE A 205 12.83 -7.60 0.20
CA ILE A 205 12.98 -7.55 -1.26
C ILE A 205 12.26 -6.31 -1.80
N GLY A 206 11.02 -6.07 -1.39
CA GLY A 206 10.25 -4.91 -1.84
C GLY A 206 10.88 -3.57 -1.41
N ALA A 207 11.42 -3.46 -0.20
CA ALA A 207 12.14 -2.27 0.25
C ALA A 207 13.43 -2.05 -0.55
N CYS A 208 14.20 -3.11 -0.83
CA CYS A 208 15.41 -3.03 -1.65
C CYS A 208 15.09 -2.59 -3.09
N VAL A 209 14.02 -3.12 -3.70
CA VAL A 209 13.59 -2.73 -5.05
C VAL A 209 13.11 -1.28 -5.07
N ALA A 210 12.34 -0.84 -4.07
CA ALA A 210 11.91 0.55 -3.95
C ALA A 210 13.10 1.52 -3.83
N VAL A 211 14.03 1.27 -2.90
CA VAL A 211 15.24 2.10 -2.73
C VAL A 211 16.11 2.05 -3.97
N GLY A 212 16.34 0.87 -4.55
CA GLY A 212 17.10 0.69 -5.77
C GLY A 212 16.52 1.49 -6.94
N LEU A 213 15.20 1.44 -7.15
CA LEU A 213 14.52 2.25 -8.15
C LEU A 213 14.75 3.74 -7.93
N LEU A 214 14.60 4.23 -6.70
CA LEU A 214 14.82 5.65 -6.38
C LEU A 214 16.27 6.10 -6.67
N LEU A 215 17.25 5.24 -6.37
CA LEU A 215 18.65 5.49 -6.69
C LEU A 215 18.87 5.53 -8.21
N VAL A 216 18.32 4.57 -8.98
CA VAL A 216 18.38 4.58 -10.45
C VAL A 216 17.76 5.85 -11.03
N LEU A 217 16.59 6.28 -10.50
CA LEU A 217 15.91 7.49 -10.95
C LEU A 217 16.68 8.78 -10.61
N LYS A 218 17.56 8.75 -9.60
CA LYS A 218 18.41 9.87 -9.21
C LYS A 218 19.70 9.90 -10.02
N ASP A 219 20.43 8.80 -9.99
CA ASP A 219 21.68 8.53 -10.71
C ASP A 219 22.00 7.03 -10.55
N PHE A 220 22.04 6.30 -11.67
CA PHE A 220 22.33 4.86 -11.70
C PHE A 220 23.59 4.47 -10.92
N ARG A 221 24.61 5.33 -10.85
CA ARG A 221 25.86 5.06 -10.11
C ARG A 221 25.63 4.89 -8.62
N LEU A 222 24.59 5.52 -8.06
CA LEU A 222 24.26 5.40 -6.64
C LEU A 222 23.78 4.00 -6.26
N THR A 223 23.35 3.17 -7.23
CA THR A 223 23.00 1.76 -6.96
C THR A 223 24.17 0.95 -6.43
N GLY A 224 25.42 1.36 -6.69
CA GLY A 224 26.61 0.78 -6.09
C GLY A 224 26.69 0.90 -4.56
N LEU A 225 25.91 1.80 -3.95
CA LEU A 225 25.79 1.91 -2.49
C LEU A 225 24.96 0.78 -1.89
N LEU A 226 24.02 0.22 -2.65
CA LEU A 226 23.10 -0.81 -2.15
C LEU A 226 23.84 -2.08 -1.67
N PRO A 227 24.75 -2.71 -2.45
CA PRO A 227 25.49 -3.86 -1.96
C PRO A 227 26.39 -3.54 -0.75
N VAL A 228 26.92 -2.32 -0.64
CA VAL A 228 27.71 -1.88 0.52
C VAL A 228 26.86 -1.82 1.77
N VAL A 229 25.67 -1.20 1.68
CA VAL A 229 24.72 -1.13 2.81
C VAL A 229 24.22 -2.52 3.19
N LEU A 230 23.88 -3.36 2.22
CA LEU A 230 23.44 -4.74 2.47
C LEU A 230 24.55 -5.59 3.11
N ALA A 231 25.80 -5.44 2.68
CA ALA A 231 26.94 -6.11 3.30
C ALA A 231 27.16 -5.65 4.74
N LEU A 232 27.04 -4.34 5.01
CA LEU A 232 27.12 -3.80 6.37
C LEU A 232 25.99 -4.34 7.26
N LEU A 233 24.75 -4.35 6.77
CA LEU A 233 23.61 -4.92 7.48
C LEU A 233 23.81 -6.41 7.76
N PHE A 234 24.37 -7.16 6.80
CA PHE A 234 24.66 -8.58 6.97
C PHE A 234 25.73 -8.83 8.04
N VAL A 235 26.80 -8.02 8.09
CA VAL A 235 27.86 -8.15 9.10
C VAL A 235 27.35 -7.81 10.51
N LEU A 236 26.41 -6.87 10.61
CA LEU A 236 25.80 -6.45 11.89
C LEU A 236 24.55 -7.27 12.27
N ALA A 237 24.13 -8.21 11.42
CA ALA A 237 22.89 -8.96 11.60
C ALA A 237 22.99 -9.96 12.78
N PRO A 238 21.94 -10.08 13.63
CA PRO A 238 21.84 -11.16 14.60
C PRO A 238 21.82 -12.54 13.93
N GLU A 239 22.23 -13.59 14.65
CA GLU A 239 22.28 -14.96 14.11
C GLU A 239 20.93 -15.43 13.53
N GLY A 240 19.82 -15.08 14.19
CA GLY A 240 18.47 -15.39 13.69
C GLY A 240 18.14 -14.75 12.33
N LEU A 241 18.72 -13.58 12.02
CA LEU A 241 18.53 -12.91 10.74
C LEU A 241 19.39 -13.57 9.66
N ILE A 242 20.63 -13.93 10.00
CA ILE A 242 21.52 -14.66 9.10
C ILE A 242 20.92 -16.03 8.75
N SER A 243 20.42 -16.78 9.74
CA SER A 243 19.79 -18.08 9.50
C SER A 243 18.55 -17.97 8.61
N ARG A 244 17.76 -16.90 8.78
CA ARG A 244 16.61 -16.60 7.91
C ARG A 244 17.02 -16.27 6.47
N LEU A 245 18.14 -15.58 6.28
CA LEU A 245 18.68 -15.28 4.96
C LEU A 245 19.21 -16.56 4.28
N THR A 246 20.00 -17.37 4.99
CA THR A 246 20.57 -18.61 4.43
C THR A 246 19.49 -19.66 4.13
N SER A 247 18.45 -19.78 4.97
CA SER A 247 17.33 -20.72 4.71
C SER A 247 16.55 -20.38 3.44
N THR A 248 16.65 -19.14 2.95
CA THR A 248 16.03 -18.73 1.67
C THR A 248 16.60 -19.47 0.48
N PHE A 249 17.87 -19.86 0.53
CA PHE A 249 18.52 -20.61 -0.53
C PHE A 249 18.40 -22.13 -0.35
N ASN A 250 17.78 -22.60 0.74
CA ASN A 250 17.51 -24.01 0.97
C ASN A 250 16.15 -24.39 0.37
N ALA A 251 16.15 -25.10 -0.75
CA ALA A 251 14.92 -25.58 -1.38
C ALA A 251 14.14 -26.59 -0.53
N GLN A 252 14.80 -27.25 0.43
CA GLN A 252 14.18 -28.22 1.36
C GLN A 252 13.60 -27.56 2.62
N ASP A 253 13.69 -26.23 2.75
CA ASP A 253 13.01 -25.50 3.81
C ASP A 253 11.48 -25.68 3.66
N PRO A 254 10.74 -26.11 4.71
CA PRO A 254 9.30 -26.36 4.60
C PRO A 254 8.51 -25.17 4.04
N ALA A 255 8.90 -23.93 4.38
CA ALA A 255 8.24 -22.74 3.87
C ALA A 255 8.51 -22.48 2.37
N ASN A 256 9.60 -23.03 1.81
CA ASN A 256 9.87 -22.97 0.38
C ASN A 256 9.12 -24.09 -0.37
N GLN A 257 9.05 -25.30 0.19
CA GLN A 257 8.23 -26.39 -0.36
C GLN A 257 6.76 -25.99 -0.48
N ASP A 258 6.21 -25.37 0.57
CA ASP A 258 4.82 -24.92 0.57
C ASP A 258 4.54 -23.82 -0.47
N ARG A 259 5.54 -22.99 -0.79
CA ARG A 259 5.45 -22.00 -1.88
C ARG A 259 5.40 -22.64 -3.25
N PHE A 260 6.17 -23.69 -3.50
CA PHE A 260 6.09 -24.43 -4.76
C PHE A 260 4.72 -25.08 -4.92
N ALA A 261 4.19 -25.68 -3.85
CA ALA A 261 2.83 -26.21 -3.83
C ALA A 261 1.78 -25.13 -4.13
N MET A 262 1.86 -23.96 -3.49
CA MET A 262 0.95 -22.84 -3.77
C MET A 262 1.01 -22.37 -5.24
N ILE A 263 2.18 -22.36 -5.87
CA ILE A 263 2.31 -22.00 -7.29
C ILE A 263 1.59 -23.04 -8.16
N GLU A 264 1.79 -24.33 -7.88
CA GLU A 264 1.15 -25.43 -8.59
C GLU A 264 -0.37 -25.40 -8.44
N VAL A 265 -0.86 -25.28 -7.19
CA VAL A 265 -2.28 -25.15 -6.86
C VAL A 265 -2.91 -23.99 -7.61
N GLY A 266 -2.30 -22.80 -7.55
CA GLY A 266 -2.80 -21.63 -8.26
C GLY A 266 -2.84 -21.82 -9.77
N ALA A 267 -1.81 -22.43 -10.36
CA ALA A 267 -1.76 -22.69 -11.78
C ALA A 267 -2.87 -23.66 -12.23
N LEU A 268 -3.17 -24.67 -11.42
CA LEU A 268 -4.27 -25.61 -11.68
C LEU A 268 -5.63 -24.93 -11.56
N MET A 269 -5.87 -24.11 -10.52
CA MET A 269 -7.09 -23.31 -10.39
C MET A 269 -7.30 -22.38 -11.59
N VAL A 270 -6.24 -21.70 -12.05
CA VAL A 270 -6.30 -20.84 -13.24
C VAL A 270 -6.61 -21.63 -14.50
N ARG A 271 -6.04 -22.83 -14.64
CA ARG A 271 -6.29 -23.70 -15.80
C ARG A 271 -7.74 -24.15 -15.86
N ASP A 272 -8.32 -24.49 -14.71
CA ASP A 272 -9.67 -25.03 -14.63
C ASP A 272 -10.74 -23.91 -14.67
N HIS A 273 -10.42 -22.71 -14.15
CA HIS A 273 -11.33 -21.56 -14.07
C HIS A 273 -10.75 -20.26 -14.69
N PRO A 274 -10.35 -20.24 -15.97
CA PRO A 274 -9.55 -19.15 -16.54
C PRO A 274 -10.29 -17.81 -16.68
N LEU A 275 -11.63 -17.81 -16.74
CA LEU A 275 -12.41 -16.59 -16.99
C LEU A 275 -12.83 -15.86 -15.72
N THR A 276 -13.31 -16.60 -14.72
CA THR A 276 -13.92 -16.03 -13.50
C THR A 276 -13.15 -16.37 -12.24
N GLY A 277 -12.20 -17.32 -12.32
CA GLY A 277 -11.58 -17.92 -11.15
C GLY A 277 -12.56 -18.73 -10.29
N VAL A 278 -12.08 -19.21 -9.15
CA VAL A 278 -12.88 -19.93 -8.15
C VAL A 278 -13.75 -19.02 -7.29
N GLY A 279 -13.49 -17.70 -7.31
CA GLY A 279 -14.15 -16.68 -6.50
C GLY A 279 -13.25 -16.04 -5.44
N PRO A 280 -13.50 -14.78 -5.05
CA PRO A 280 -12.86 -14.15 -3.90
C PRO A 280 -12.98 -14.98 -2.61
N ASN A 281 -11.87 -15.17 -1.91
CA ASN A 281 -11.78 -15.94 -0.66
C ASN A 281 -12.11 -17.45 -0.81
N MET A 282 -12.14 -17.97 -2.04
CA MET A 282 -12.42 -19.40 -2.32
C MET A 282 -11.16 -20.25 -2.48
N VAL A 283 -9.97 -19.64 -2.57
CA VAL A 283 -8.70 -20.38 -2.56
C VAL A 283 -8.59 -21.35 -1.37
N PRO A 284 -8.79 -20.94 -0.10
CA PRO A 284 -8.65 -21.87 1.02
C PRO A 284 -9.67 -23.02 1.00
N VAL A 285 -10.84 -22.79 0.41
CA VAL A 285 -11.91 -23.79 0.25
C VAL A 285 -11.54 -24.80 -0.83
N ALA A 286 -11.01 -24.32 -1.96
CA ALA A 286 -10.63 -25.16 -3.08
C ALA A 286 -9.22 -25.79 -2.93
N TYR A 287 -8.39 -25.30 -2.00
CA TYR A 287 -6.98 -25.66 -1.88
C TYR A 287 -6.75 -27.17 -1.80
N GLU A 288 -7.52 -27.86 -0.94
CA GLU A 288 -7.38 -29.30 -0.72
C GLU A 288 -7.54 -30.12 -2.01
N GLN A 289 -8.42 -29.70 -2.91
CA GLN A 289 -8.69 -30.40 -4.17
C GLN A 289 -7.50 -30.36 -5.16
N TYR A 290 -6.66 -29.34 -5.03
CA TYR A 290 -5.54 -29.07 -5.92
C TYR A 290 -4.17 -29.33 -5.27
N ARG A 291 -4.16 -29.58 -3.95
CA ARG A 291 -2.95 -29.72 -3.15
C ARG A 291 -2.15 -30.95 -3.59
N PRO A 292 -0.86 -30.81 -3.94
CA PRO A 292 0.00 -31.95 -4.20
C PRO A 292 0.42 -32.64 -2.90
N ASP A 293 0.74 -33.94 -2.97
CA ASP A 293 1.09 -34.77 -1.80
C ASP A 293 2.31 -34.25 -1.00
N TYR A 294 3.22 -33.53 -1.66
CA TYR A 294 4.42 -32.97 -1.03
C TYR A 294 4.17 -31.64 -0.30
N ALA A 295 2.98 -31.05 -0.43
CA ALA A 295 2.66 -29.79 0.23
C ALA A 295 2.70 -29.95 1.76
N VAL A 296 3.35 -29.01 2.44
CA VAL A 296 3.55 -29.10 3.89
C VAL A 296 2.24 -28.79 4.63
N ASN A 297 1.54 -27.73 4.23
CA ASN A 297 0.30 -27.32 4.86
C ASN A 297 -0.90 -27.99 4.18
N GLU A 298 -1.90 -28.39 4.98
CA GLU A 298 -3.16 -28.98 4.48
C GLU A 298 -4.02 -27.94 3.74
N THR A 299 -4.02 -26.70 4.23
CA THR A 299 -4.69 -25.56 3.62
C THR A 299 -3.82 -24.31 3.75
N ASN A 300 -3.95 -23.38 2.81
CA ASN A 300 -3.35 -22.05 2.89
C ASN A 300 -4.44 -20.99 2.70
N PRO A 301 -4.41 -19.89 3.48
CA PRO A 301 -5.44 -18.84 3.41
C PRO A 301 -5.44 -18.11 2.06
N HIS A 302 -4.29 -18.03 1.40
CA HIS A 302 -4.12 -17.43 0.09
C HIS A 302 -2.83 -17.92 -0.56
N LEU A 303 -2.71 -17.74 -1.87
CA LEU A 303 -1.49 -18.00 -2.62
C LEU A 303 -0.50 -16.86 -2.39
N HIS A 304 0.76 -17.19 -2.12
CA HIS A 304 1.83 -16.21 -1.87
C HIS A 304 2.35 -15.55 -3.16
N ASN A 305 1.45 -15.11 -4.04
CA ASN A 305 1.77 -14.42 -5.30
C ASN A 305 0.53 -13.64 -5.79
N VAL A 306 0.57 -12.31 -5.76
CA VAL A 306 -0.55 -11.43 -6.13
C VAL A 306 -1.10 -11.72 -7.54
N PRO A 307 -0.29 -11.75 -8.63
CA PRO A 307 -0.81 -12.09 -9.95
C PRO A 307 -1.52 -13.45 -10.00
N LEU A 308 -0.93 -14.47 -9.37
CA LEU A 308 -1.48 -15.81 -9.36
C LEU A 308 -2.76 -15.90 -8.52
N GLN A 309 -2.79 -15.26 -7.35
CA GLN A 309 -3.97 -15.15 -6.51
C GLN A 309 -5.12 -14.47 -7.25
N ILE A 310 -4.84 -13.35 -7.93
CA ILE A 310 -5.86 -12.64 -8.72
C ILE A 310 -6.38 -13.51 -9.84
N ALA A 311 -5.49 -14.21 -10.56
CA ALA A 311 -5.91 -15.10 -11.65
C ALA A 311 -6.72 -16.30 -11.13
N ALA A 312 -6.31 -16.92 -10.03
CA ALA A 312 -6.99 -18.07 -9.44
C ALA A 312 -8.37 -17.70 -8.90
N GLU A 313 -8.50 -16.56 -8.19
CA GLU A 313 -9.77 -16.15 -7.59
C GLU A 313 -10.69 -15.43 -8.58
N ARG A 314 -10.16 -14.59 -9.47
CA ARG A 314 -10.95 -13.65 -10.29
C ARG A 314 -10.79 -13.85 -11.80
N GLY A 315 -9.95 -14.81 -12.22
CA GLY A 315 -9.71 -15.14 -13.62
C GLY A 315 -8.69 -14.23 -14.34
N LEU A 316 -8.27 -14.68 -15.52
CA LEU A 316 -7.33 -13.97 -16.39
C LEU A 316 -7.85 -12.60 -16.87
N PRO A 317 -9.16 -12.37 -17.13
CA PRO A 317 -9.67 -11.04 -17.43
C PRO A 317 -9.42 -10.03 -16.30
N ALA A 318 -9.66 -10.43 -15.04
CA ALA A 318 -9.40 -9.56 -13.88
C ALA A 318 -7.90 -9.29 -13.70
N LEU A 319 -7.05 -10.30 -13.90
CA LEU A 319 -5.60 -10.12 -13.94
C LEU A 319 -5.18 -9.14 -15.04
N GLY A 320 -5.75 -9.25 -16.23
CA GLY A 320 -5.49 -8.32 -17.35
C GLY A 320 -5.83 -6.87 -17.00
N VAL A 321 -6.97 -6.64 -16.34
CA VAL A 321 -7.37 -5.31 -15.87
C VAL A 321 -6.47 -4.82 -14.73
N TRP A 322 -6.03 -5.70 -13.83
CA TRP A 322 -5.07 -5.34 -12.78
C TRP A 322 -3.69 -4.96 -13.36
N ILE A 323 -3.21 -5.69 -14.38
CA ILE A 323 -1.99 -5.32 -15.12
C ILE A 323 -2.17 -3.97 -15.82
N TRP A 324 -3.35 -3.72 -16.41
CA TRP A 324 -3.68 -2.41 -16.99
C TRP A 324 -3.65 -1.31 -15.91
N PHE A 325 -4.19 -1.55 -14.72
CA PHE A 325 -4.09 -0.62 -13.59
C PHE A 325 -2.63 -0.29 -13.25
N VAL A 326 -1.79 -1.32 -13.06
CA VAL A 326 -0.36 -1.15 -12.78
C VAL A 326 0.32 -0.34 -13.89
N GLY A 327 0.08 -0.68 -15.16
CA GLY A 327 0.63 0.05 -16.30
C GLY A 327 0.17 1.51 -16.33
N ALA A 328 -1.12 1.77 -16.12
CA ALA A 328 -1.70 3.11 -16.13
C ALA A 328 -1.13 3.99 -15.01
N VAL A 329 -1.03 3.47 -13.79
CA VAL A 329 -0.48 4.23 -12.66
C VAL A 329 1.01 4.49 -12.85
N VAL A 330 1.81 3.51 -13.27
CA VAL A 330 3.25 3.68 -13.53
C VAL A 330 3.47 4.72 -14.63
N LEU A 331 2.78 4.63 -15.76
CA LEU A 331 2.92 5.60 -16.85
C LEU A 331 2.55 7.01 -16.41
N ALA A 332 1.46 7.17 -15.66
CA ALA A 332 1.03 8.46 -15.14
C ALA A 332 2.05 9.05 -14.15
N LEU A 333 2.57 8.24 -13.23
CA LEU A 333 3.57 8.64 -12.24
C LEU A 333 4.93 8.97 -12.88
N VAL A 334 5.39 8.18 -13.87
CA VAL A 334 6.63 8.49 -14.61
C VAL A 334 6.50 9.79 -15.38
N ARG A 335 5.36 10.05 -16.03
CA ARG A 335 5.09 11.33 -16.70
C ARG A 335 5.11 12.48 -15.70
N LEU A 336 4.50 12.32 -14.53
CA LEU A 336 4.51 13.34 -13.49
C LEU A 336 5.92 13.60 -12.96
N PHE A 337 6.67 12.53 -12.62
CA PHE A 337 8.06 12.61 -12.18
C PHE A 337 8.95 13.36 -13.19
N ARG A 338 8.82 13.05 -14.48
CA ARG A 338 9.57 13.72 -15.56
C ARG A 338 9.17 15.18 -15.73
N ARG A 339 7.89 15.54 -15.57
CA ARG A 339 7.43 16.95 -15.64
C ARG A 339 7.94 17.76 -14.46
N SER A 340 7.97 17.17 -13.27
CA SER A 340 8.55 17.76 -12.06
C SER A 340 10.07 17.94 -12.15
N ALA A 341 10.71 17.52 -13.25
CA ALA A 341 12.13 17.72 -13.48
C ALA A 341 12.55 19.17 -13.70
N SER A 342 11.67 19.94 -14.34
CA SER A 342 11.92 21.34 -14.69
C SER A 342 11.41 22.31 -13.62
N GLY A 343 10.77 21.81 -12.57
CA GLY A 343 10.23 22.61 -11.46
C GLY A 343 11.20 22.75 -10.28
N PRO A 344 10.82 23.51 -9.24
CA PRO A 344 11.52 23.60 -7.98
C PRO A 344 11.98 22.24 -7.42
N VAL A 345 13.16 22.23 -6.81
CA VAL A 345 13.70 21.06 -6.10
C VAL A 345 12.68 20.61 -5.05
N GLY A 346 12.45 19.29 -4.93
CA GLY A 346 11.45 18.72 -4.02
C GLY A 346 10.12 18.32 -4.68
N GLN A 347 9.78 18.86 -5.86
CA GLN A 347 8.53 18.47 -6.55
C GLN A 347 8.50 17.01 -7.01
N ARG A 348 9.67 16.37 -7.12
CA ARG A 348 9.78 14.95 -7.47
C ARG A 348 9.50 14.00 -6.31
N VAL A 349 9.43 14.48 -5.06
CA VAL A 349 9.28 13.63 -3.88
C VAL A 349 8.00 12.79 -3.95
N LEU A 350 6.84 13.41 -4.14
CA LEU A 350 5.57 12.69 -4.17
C LEU A 350 5.51 11.63 -5.28
N PRO A 351 5.77 11.94 -6.58
CA PRO A 351 5.75 10.91 -7.61
C PRO A 351 6.83 9.84 -7.40
N ALA A 352 7.98 10.18 -6.80
CA ALA A 352 8.99 9.20 -6.42
C ALA A 352 8.51 8.26 -5.31
N THR A 353 7.86 8.77 -4.25
CA THR A 353 7.23 7.98 -3.19
C THR A 353 6.21 7.00 -3.77
N ALA A 354 5.36 7.46 -4.69
CA ALA A 354 4.37 6.61 -5.34
C ALA A 354 5.00 5.54 -6.24
N LEU A 355 6.03 5.87 -7.03
CA LEU A 355 6.77 4.91 -7.85
C LEU A 355 7.46 3.84 -6.97
N ALA A 356 8.07 4.27 -5.86
CA ALA A 356 8.66 3.36 -4.88
C ALA A 356 7.61 2.42 -4.30
N SER A 357 6.42 2.93 -3.96
CA SER A 357 5.30 2.14 -3.43
C SER A 357 4.83 1.07 -4.42
N VAL A 358 4.69 1.42 -5.71
CA VAL A 358 4.33 0.47 -6.77
C VAL A 358 5.43 -0.58 -6.96
N ALA A 359 6.69 -0.17 -6.98
CA ALA A 359 7.82 -1.08 -7.16
C ALA A 359 7.93 -2.08 -5.99
N SER A 360 7.77 -1.61 -4.75
CA SER A 360 7.75 -2.47 -3.57
C SER A 360 6.55 -3.40 -3.55
N MET A 361 5.35 -2.91 -3.91
CA MET A 361 4.13 -3.73 -4.01
C MET A 361 4.33 -4.86 -5.00
N LEU A 362 4.88 -4.58 -6.19
CA LEU A 362 5.12 -5.58 -7.22
C LEU A 362 6.15 -6.61 -6.76
N ALA A 363 7.30 -6.15 -6.25
CA ALA A 363 8.39 -7.03 -5.87
C ALA A 363 8.04 -7.92 -4.67
N ALA A 364 7.44 -7.36 -3.60
CA ALA A 364 6.98 -8.15 -2.46
C ALA A 364 5.78 -9.03 -2.83
N GLY A 365 4.91 -8.54 -3.72
CA GLY A 365 3.69 -9.22 -4.16
C GLY A 365 3.96 -10.48 -5.00
N LEU A 366 5.19 -10.70 -5.49
CA LEU A 366 5.57 -11.97 -6.11
C LEU A 366 5.74 -13.12 -5.11
N PHE A 367 5.84 -12.79 -3.81
CA PHE A 367 6.15 -13.74 -2.74
C PHE A 367 5.15 -13.67 -1.57
N GLU A 368 4.09 -12.87 -1.71
CA GLU A 368 3.06 -12.63 -0.68
C GLU A 368 1.79 -12.06 -1.32
N TYR A 369 0.61 -12.28 -0.72
CA TYR A 369 -0.65 -11.66 -1.17
C TYR A 369 -0.87 -10.26 -0.55
N ASN A 370 0.11 -9.37 -0.68
CA ASN A 370 0.05 -8.04 -0.06
C ASN A 370 -1.11 -7.16 -0.58
N PHE A 371 -1.57 -7.36 -1.81
CA PHE A 371 -2.66 -6.59 -2.40
C PHE A 371 -4.04 -6.93 -1.81
N GLY A 372 -4.16 -8.08 -1.12
CA GLY A 372 -5.36 -8.45 -0.36
C GLY A 372 -5.31 -8.08 1.14
N ASP A 373 -4.15 -7.64 1.64
CA ASP A 373 -4.02 -7.09 2.99
C ASP A 373 -4.61 -5.67 2.99
N SER A 374 -5.65 -5.48 3.81
CA SER A 374 -6.47 -4.26 3.75
C SER A 374 -5.67 -3.04 4.17
N GLU A 375 -4.87 -3.14 5.22
CA GLU A 375 -4.03 -2.05 5.73
C GLU A 375 -2.97 -1.66 4.71
N PHE A 376 -2.29 -2.63 4.12
CA PHE A 376 -1.32 -2.39 3.06
C PHE A 376 -1.99 -1.71 1.86
N LEU A 377 -3.13 -2.22 1.39
CA LEU A 377 -3.89 -1.66 0.27
C LEU A 377 -4.32 -0.22 0.56
N MET A 378 -4.82 0.06 1.77
CA MET A 378 -5.21 1.40 2.20
C MET A 378 -4.05 2.40 2.10
N LEU A 379 -2.88 2.07 2.66
CA LEU A 379 -1.71 2.96 2.56
C LEU A 379 -1.22 3.11 1.13
N PHE A 380 -1.18 2.01 0.38
CA PHE A 380 -0.77 2.00 -1.02
C PHE A 380 -1.65 2.93 -1.87
N LEU A 381 -2.98 2.83 -1.75
CA LEU A 381 -3.94 3.67 -2.46
C LEU A 381 -3.80 5.15 -2.12
N VAL A 382 -3.52 5.48 -0.85
CA VAL A 382 -3.17 6.86 -0.45
C VAL A 382 -1.91 7.29 -1.20
N LEU A 383 -0.80 6.57 -1.04
CA LEU A 383 0.52 6.99 -1.54
C LEU A 383 0.56 7.16 -3.07
N ILE A 384 -0.11 6.29 -3.84
CA ILE A 384 -0.17 6.44 -5.30
C ILE A 384 -1.05 7.62 -5.75
N THR A 385 -1.97 8.07 -4.90
CA THR A 385 -2.93 9.14 -5.23
C THR A 385 -2.39 10.53 -4.88
N LEU A 386 -1.62 10.66 -3.79
CA LEU A 386 -1.06 11.93 -3.31
C LEU A 386 -0.38 12.81 -4.38
N PRO A 387 0.43 12.27 -5.32
CA PRO A 387 1.09 13.09 -6.33
C PRO A 387 0.10 13.79 -7.27
N PHE A 388 -1.01 13.12 -7.59
CA PHE A 388 -2.05 13.66 -8.46
C PHE A 388 -2.92 14.67 -7.71
N ALA A 389 -3.18 14.43 -6.41
CA ALA A 389 -3.90 15.37 -5.56
C ALA A 389 -3.12 16.69 -5.38
N ALA A 390 -1.80 16.58 -5.14
CA ALA A 390 -0.90 17.72 -4.96
C ALA A 390 -0.81 18.64 -6.19
N ALA A 391 -1.00 18.08 -7.40
CA ALA A 391 -0.98 18.85 -8.64
C ALA A 391 -2.24 19.73 -8.84
N ARG A 392 -3.25 19.60 -7.97
CA ARG A 392 -4.47 20.39 -8.01
C ARG A 392 -4.33 21.64 -7.14
N PRO A 393 -4.83 22.80 -7.58
CA PRO A 393 -4.86 24.01 -6.77
C PRO A 393 -5.77 23.84 -5.54
N ASP A 394 -5.40 24.51 -4.44
CA ASP A 394 -6.25 24.61 -3.25
C ASP A 394 -7.45 25.50 -3.55
N HIS A 395 -8.64 25.10 -3.07
CA HIS A 395 -9.88 25.85 -3.25
C HIS A 395 -9.79 27.32 -2.74
N ALA A 396 -8.89 27.60 -1.80
CA ALA A 396 -8.68 28.95 -1.27
C ALA A 396 -7.98 29.91 -2.25
N SER A 397 -7.28 29.41 -3.27
CA SER A 397 -6.56 30.26 -4.25
C SER A 397 -7.42 30.69 -5.45
N SER A 398 -8.59 30.10 -5.65
CA SER A 398 -9.49 30.42 -6.76
C SER A 398 -10.44 31.59 -6.49
N ASP A 399 -10.55 32.06 -5.24
CA ASP A 399 -11.47 33.15 -4.85
C ASP A 399 -10.79 34.55 -4.84
N CYS A 400 -9.53 34.65 -5.28
CA CYS A 400 -8.80 35.93 -5.42
C CYS A 400 -8.44 36.28 -6.87
N GLY A 401 -9.11 35.65 -7.85
CA GLY A 401 -8.92 35.90 -9.28
C GLY A 401 -9.98 36.81 -9.88
#